data_AF-A0A317Q8U6-F1
#
_entry.id   AF-A0A317Q8U6-F1
#
_cell.length_a   1.000
_cell.length_b   1.000
_cell.length_c   1.000
_cell.angle_alpha   90.00
_cell.angle_beta   90.00
_cell.angle_gamma   90.00
#
_symmetry.space_group_name_H-M   'P 1'
#
loop_
_entity.id
_entity.type
_entity.pdbx_description
1 polymer ?
#
loop_
_entity_poly.entity_id
_entity_poly.type
_entity_poly.pdbx_seq_one_letter_code
_entity_poly.pdbx_strand_id
1 'polypeptide(L)'
;MKRIKNEFQALVNRGADRHLRLAVTGLSRSGKTAFITAFVNQLLNTQTGARLPLLNAAREGRLFGARRVPQQNLGIPRFTYDEGIAQLYGHPPAWPTPTRGVSEIRLALRFRSGTSVMRHFKENATLYLDIVDYPGEWLLDLPMLGLDYAAWSRQMTGLLKGARGEMAAKWQALSQGLDPNAPADENCLAEIAAAWTDYLHSCKQAGLHFIQPGRFVLPGDMSGAPALQFFPWPDVDNVGDHVISQAGKQTNAGMLRARYDYYCQHVVRGFYREHFIRFDRQIVLVDCLQPLNSGPQAFNDMRLALTQLMQSFHYGQRTLYRRLFSPVIDKLLFAATKADHVTHDQHANLVSLLQQLVQDAWQNAAFEGIKMECMGLASVQATTAGLVDYQGGKMPALQGHRLSDGTPLTFFPGEVPSRLPGNAFWEQQGFSFEQFRPLPMDIDSPLPHIRLDAAMEFLIGDKLR
;
A
#
# COMPACT_ATOMS: atom_id res chain seq x y z
N MET A 1 10.37 -51.99 -0.18
CA MET A 1 11.13 -51.06 0.70
C MET A 1 11.42 -49.68 0.09
N LYS A 2 11.82 -49.53 -1.18
CA LYS A 2 12.09 -48.20 -1.79
C LYS A 2 10.85 -47.27 -1.91
N ARG A 3 9.66 -47.83 -2.15
CA ARG A 3 8.41 -47.07 -2.34
C ARG A 3 7.91 -46.42 -1.04
N ILE A 4 7.94 -47.16 0.07
CA ILE A 4 7.60 -46.67 1.42
C ILE A 4 8.60 -45.60 1.89
N LYS A 5 9.89 -45.75 1.54
CA LYS A 5 10.92 -44.74 1.86
C LYS A 5 10.68 -43.41 1.14
N ASN A 6 10.22 -43.46 -0.12
CA ASN A 6 9.88 -42.27 -0.90
C ASN A 6 8.58 -41.59 -0.42
N GLU A 7 7.58 -42.36 -0.01
CA GLU A 7 6.34 -41.81 0.58
C GLU A 7 6.59 -41.18 1.96
N PHE A 8 7.44 -41.81 2.79
CA PHE A 8 7.83 -41.25 4.09
C PHE A 8 8.68 -39.98 3.92
N GLN A 9 9.61 -39.95 2.94
CA GLN A 9 10.35 -38.73 2.59
C GLN A 9 9.44 -37.64 2.01
N ALA A 10 8.43 -37.98 1.22
CA ALA A 10 7.45 -37.01 0.73
C ALA A 10 6.57 -36.46 1.86
N LEU A 11 6.23 -37.28 2.87
CA LEU A 11 5.47 -36.85 4.06
C LEU A 11 6.31 -35.96 4.98
N VAL A 12 7.58 -36.29 5.19
CA VAL A 12 8.53 -35.48 5.98
C VAL A 12 8.83 -34.16 5.25
N ASN A 13 9.01 -34.19 3.93
CA ASN A 13 9.16 -32.98 3.12
C ASN A 13 7.89 -32.11 3.11
N ARG A 14 6.68 -32.72 3.12
CA ARG A 14 5.41 -31.98 3.30
C ARG A 14 5.28 -31.35 4.69
N GLY A 15 5.87 -31.95 5.72
CA GLY A 15 5.99 -31.35 7.05
C GLY A 15 7.01 -30.20 7.13
N ALA A 16 7.91 -30.11 6.16
CA ALA A 16 8.92 -29.05 6.04
C ALA A 16 8.50 -27.91 5.08
N ASP A 17 7.38 -28.06 4.37
CA ASP A 17 6.86 -27.03 3.46
C ASP A 17 6.43 -25.80 4.27
N ARG A 18 7.09 -24.68 3.97
CA ARG A 18 6.84 -23.41 4.65
C ARG A 18 5.79 -22.65 3.87
N HIS A 19 4.81 -22.08 4.55
CA HIS A 19 3.84 -21.18 3.98
C HIS A 19 4.08 -19.77 4.52
N LEU A 20 3.96 -18.79 3.65
CA LEU A 20 4.08 -17.38 4.02
C LEU A 20 3.13 -16.54 3.18
N ARG A 21 2.31 -15.73 3.84
CA ARG A 21 1.41 -14.79 3.20
C ARG A 21 1.91 -13.37 3.39
N LEU A 22 2.41 -12.80 2.30
CA LEU A 22 2.91 -11.43 2.21
C LEU A 22 1.81 -10.50 1.71
N ALA A 23 1.42 -9.58 2.57
CA ALA A 23 0.48 -8.52 2.29
C ALA A 23 1.22 -7.30 1.69
N VAL A 24 0.75 -6.81 0.55
CA VAL A 24 1.29 -5.63 -0.13
C VAL A 24 0.20 -4.57 -0.15
N THR A 25 0.47 -3.45 0.50
CA THR A 25 -0.42 -2.29 0.49
C THR A 25 0.37 -1.01 0.34
N GLY A 26 -0.33 0.11 0.28
CA GLY A 26 0.26 1.43 0.13
C GLY A 26 -0.79 2.43 -0.32
N LEU A 27 -0.50 3.70 -0.03
CA LEU A 27 -1.37 4.82 -0.39
C LEU A 27 -1.50 4.95 -1.92
N SER A 28 -2.41 5.80 -2.36
CA SER A 28 -2.64 6.06 -3.79
C SER A 28 -1.33 6.34 -4.52
N ARG A 29 -1.14 5.71 -5.69
CA ARG A 29 0.05 5.87 -6.57
C ARG A 29 1.41 5.47 -5.97
N SER A 30 1.43 4.70 -4.88
CA SER A 30 2.67 4.19 -4.26
C SER A 30 3.41 3.10 -5.05
N GLY A 31 2.87 2.61 -6.17
CA GLY A 31 3.55 1.64 -7.03
C GLY A 31 3.40 0.16 -6.63
N LYS A 32 2.30 -0.23 -5.97
CA LYS A 32 1.99 -1.64 -5.60
C LYS A 32 2.13 -2.62 -6.77
N THR A 33 1.45 -2.37 -7.88
CA THR A 33 1.52 -3.26 -9.05
C THR A 33 2.95 -3.38 -9.57
N ALA A 34 3.70 -2.27 -9.66
CA ALA A 34 5.09 -2.29 -10.10
C ALA A 34 6.00 -3.06 -9.12
N PHE A 35 5.77 -2.91 -7.80
CA PHE A 35 6.47 -3.69 -6.77
C PHE A 35 6.24 -5.19 -6.91
N ILE A 36 4.99 -5.64 -6.98
CA ILE A 36 4.68 -7.07 -7.07
C ILE A 36 5.24 -7.65 -8.38
N THR A 37 5.06 -6.95 -9.50
CA THR A 37 5.61 -7.38 -10.79
C THR A 37 7.13 -7.53 -10.73
N ALA A 38 7.85 -6.53 -10.18
CA ALA A 38 9.30 -6.61 -10.03
C ALA A 38 9.74 -7.71 -9.06
N PHE A 39 9.07 -7.83 -7.91
CA PHE A 39 9.36 -8.83 -6.89
C PHE A 39 9.23 -10.24 -7.46
N VAL A 40 8.14 -10.50 -8.19
CA VAL A 40 7.90 -11.79 -8.87
C VAL A 40 8.93 -11.98 -9.99
N ASN A 41 9.22 -10.96 -10.81
CA ASN A 41 10.18 -11.05 -11.89
C ASN A 41 11.59 -11.44 -11.39
N GLN A 42 12.07 -10.83 -10.31
CA GLN A 42 13.37 -11.16 -9.70
C GLN A 42 13.43 -12.62 -9.21
N LEU A 43 12.37 -13.10 -8.55
CA LEU A 43 12.31 -14.48 -8.06
C LEU A 43 12.25 -15.51 -9.20
N LEU A 44 11.49 -15.21 -10.27
CA LEU A 44 11.41 -16.09 -11.44
C LEU A 44 12.74 -16.13 -12.21
N ASN A 45 13.51 -15.04 -12.19
CA ASN A 45 14.77 -14.93 -12.92
C ASN A 45 16.04 -15.16 -12.07
N THR A 46 15.90 -15.79 -10.88
CA THR A 46 17.04 -16.04 -9.99
C THR A 46 18.18 -16.83 -10.66
N GLN A 47 17.87 -17.69 -11.64
CA GLN A 47 18.88 -18.49 -12.37
C GLN A 47 19.35 -17.86 -13.68
N THR A 48 18.68 -16.81 -14.16
CA THR A 48 18.87 -16.20 -15.49
C THR A 48 19.39 -14.76 -15.43
N GLY A 49 19.96 -14.35 -14.29
CA GLY A 49 20.69 -13.09 -14.18
C GLY A 49 20.11 -12.08 -13.18
N ALA A 50 19.10 -12.44 -12.39
CA ALA A 50 18.60 -11.58 -11.32
C ALA A 50 19.72 -11.25 -10.31
N ARG A 51 19.91 -9.96 -10.02
CA ARG A 51 20.98 -9.48 -9.14
C ARG A 51 20.45 -9.28 -7.73
N LEU A 52 20.53 -10.33 -6.91
CA LEU A 52 20.01 -10.33 -5.53
C LEU A 52 21.11 -10.53 -4.46
N PRO A 53 22.16 -9.68 -4.41
CA PRO A 53 23.28 -9.86 -3.47
C PRO A 53 22.91 -9.67 -2.00
N LEU A 54 21.85 -8.90 -1.69
CA LEU A 54 21.41 -8.70 -0.30
C LEU A 54 20.46 -9.79 0.20
N LEU A 55 19.93 -10.63 -0.70
CA LEU A 55 19.15 -11.81 -0.34
C LEU A 55 20.11 -12.97 -0.05
N ASN A 56 20.28 -13.33 1.23
CA ASN A 56 21.30 -14.27 1.67
C ASN A 56 21.19 -15.63 0.95
N ALA A 57 19.95 -16.14 0.79
CA ALA A 57 19.71 -17.41 0.10
C ALA A 57 20.11 -17.40 -1.38
N ALA A 58 19.94 -16.27 -2.07
CA ALA A 58 20.38 -16.11 -3.45
C ALA A 58 21.90 -15.93 -3.54
N ARG A 59 22.48 -15.05 -2.71
CA ARG A 59 23.93 -14.81 -2.63
C ARG A 59 24.72 -16.10 -2.35
N GLU A 60 24.20 -16.97 -1.49
CA GLU A 60 24.85 -18.24 -1.11
C GLU A 60 24.57 -19.39 -2.09
N GLY A 61 23.87 -19.13 -3.21
CA GLY A 61 23.47 -20.15 -4.18
C GLY A 61 22.56 -21.23 -3.57
N ARG A 62 21.81 -20.91 -2.52
CA ARG A 62 20.87 -21.82 -1.85
C ARG A 62 19.47 -21.75 -2.45
N LEU A 63 19.09 -20.62 -3.04
CA LEU A 63 17.82 -20.47 -3.76
C LEU A 63 17.96 -21.05 -5.17
N PHE A 64 17.32 -22.19 -5.42
CA PHE A 64 17.37 -22.87 -6.72
C PHE A 64 16.48 -22.21 -7.78
N GLY A 65 15.44 -21.50 -7.34
CA GLY A 65 14.55 -20.76 -8.23
C GLY A 65 13.12 -20.71 -7.71
N ALA A 66 12.29 -19.94 -8.40
CA ALA A 66 10.87 -19.83 -8.12
C ALA A 66 10.04 -20.18 -9.35
N ARG A 67 8.81 -20.65 -9.12
CA ARG A 67 7.81 -20.81 -10.17
C ARG A 67 6.44 -20.38 -9.68
N ARG A 68 5.63 -19.86 -10.59
CA ARG A 68 4.21 -19.58 -10.33
C ARG A 68 3.45 -20.90 -10.18
N VAL A 69 2.58 -20.97 -9.19
CA VAL A 69 1.70 -22.11 -8.95
C VAL A 69 0.26 -21.61 -8.76
N PRO A 70 -0.77 -22.45 -8.98
CA PRO A 70 -2.15 -22.04 -8.74
C PRO A 70 -2.37 -21.54 -7.31
N GLN A 71 -3.11 -20.44 -7.19
CA GLN A 71 -3.57 -19.90 -5.90
C GLN A 71 -4.58 -20.85 -5.25
N GLN A 72 -4.68 -20.81 -3.92
CA GLN A 72 -5.63 -21.66 -3.19
C GLN A 72 -7.02 -21.04 -3.09
N ASN A 73 -7.10 -19.72 -2.87
CA ASN A 73 -8.37 -19.05 -2.72
C ASN A 73 -8.94 -18.66 -4.09
N LEU A 74 -9.96 -19.38 -4.54
CA LEU A 74 -10.62 -19.12 -5.83
C LEU A 74 -11.60 -17.93 -5.79
N GLY A 75 -11.91 -17.40 -4.60
CA GLY A 75 -12.78 -16.23 -4.44
C GLY A 75 -12.05 -14.89 -4.62
N ILE A 76 -10.72 -14.90 -4.80
CA ILE A 76 -9.92 -13.69 -5.01
C ILE A 76 -9.42 -13.67 -6.46
N PRO A 77 -9.51 -12.55 -7.18
CA PRO A 77 -8.90 -12.41 -8.50
C PRO A 77 -7.38 -12.70 -8.51
N ARG A 78 -6.90 -13.32 -9.59
CA ARG A 78 -5.46 -13.51 -9.80
C ARG A 78 -4.78 -12.18 -10.11
N PHE A 79 -3.60 -11.94 -9.55
CA PHE A 79 -2.77 -10.78 -9.91
C PHE A 79 -2.30 -10.88 -11.37
N THR A 80 -2.46 -9.80 -12.14
CA THR A 80 -2.21 -9.72 -13.58
C THR A 80 -0.72 -9.52 -13.91
N TYR A 81 0.15 -10.41 -13.40
CA TYR A 81 1.60 -10.36 -13.64
C TYR A 81 1.97 -10.33 -15.13
N ASP A 82 1.29 -11.15 -15.94
CA ASP A 82 1.61 -11.29 -17.37
C ASP A 82 1.32 -9.99 -18.15
N GLU A 83 0.26 -9.26 -17.78
CA GLU A 83 -0.05 -7.95 -18.36
C GLU A 83 0.95 -6.88 -17.88
N GLY A 84 1.24 -6.87 -16.56
CA GLY A 84 2.17 -5.90 -15.99
C GLY A 84 3.58 -6.03 -16.55
N ILE A 85 4.07 -7.26 -16.76
CA ILE A 85 5.39 -7.49 -17.34
C ILE A 85 5.43 -7.13 -18.84
N ALA A 86 4.35 -7.41 -19.59
CA ALA A 86 4.22 -7.02 -20.99
C ALA A 86 4.19 -5.50 -21.18
N GLN A 87 3.58 -4.75 -20.25
CA GLN A 87 3.59 -3.29 -20.26
C GLN A 87 5.00 -2.73 -20.01
N LEU A 88 5.74 -3.31 -19.07
CA LEU A 88 7.11 -2.88 -18.74
C LEU A 88 8.11 -3.12 -19.88
N TYR A 89 8.02 -4.26 -20.58
CA TYR A 89 8.84 -4.56 -21.75
C TYR A 89 8.24 -4.09 -23.09
N GLY A 90 7.15 -3.32 -23.04
CA GLY A 90 6.48 -2.81 -24.24
C GLY A 90 7.33 -1.79 -25.00
N HIS A 91 6.89 -1.46 -26.23
CA HIS A 91 7.49 -0.41 -27.05
C HIS A 91 6.42 0.62 -27.47
N PRO A 92 6.37 1.81 -26.85
CA PRO A 92 7.21 2.28 -25.75
C PRO A 92 6.86 1.60 -24.42
N PRO A 93 7.83 1.48 -23.48
CA PRO A 93 7.59 0.86 -22.19
C PRO A 93 6.64 1.72 -21.34
N ALA A 94 5.78 1.07 -20.56
CA ALA A 94 4.74 1.70 -19.76
C ALA A 94 4.64 1.07 -18.36
N TRP A 95 4.22 1.88 -17.39
CA TRP A 95 3.99 1.39 -16.03
C TRP A 95 2.78 0.43 -15.98
N PRO A 96 2.84 -0.64 -15.15
CA PRO A 96 1.73 -1.56 -14.98
C PRO A 96 0.43 -0.87 -14.56
N THR A 97 -0.70 -1.33 -15.09
CA THR A 97 -2.02 -0.79 -14.75
C THR A 97 -2.34 -1.03 -13.26
N PRO A 98 -2.74 0.01 -12.50
CA PRO A 98 -3.11 -0.15 -11.09
C PRO A 98 -4.28 -1.12 -10.89
N THR A 99 -4.19 -1.94 -9.85
CA THR A 99 -5.26 -2.86 -9.43
C THR A 99 -6.45 -2.09 -8.84
N ARG A 100 -7.67 -2.60 -9.06
CA ARG A 100 -8.92 -1.97 -8.60
C ARG A 100 -9.51 -2.60 -7.32
N GLY A 101 -8.92 -3.69 -6.85
CA GLY A 101 -9.39 -4.47 -5.70
C GLY A 101 -8.32 -5.42 -5.19
N VAL A 102 -8.73 -6.43 -4.42
CA VAL A 102 -7.82 -7.46 -3.92
C VAL A 102 -7.38 -8.37 -5.06
N SER A 103 -6.10 -8.72 -5.10
CA SER A 103 -5.61 -9.78 -5.99
C SER A 103 -4.50 -10.59 -5.35
N GLU A 104 -4.29 -11.83 -5.80
CA GLU A 104 -3.32 -12.76 -5.22
C GLU A 104 -2.47 -13.42 -6.29
N ILE A 105 -1.19 -13.68 -5.97
CA ILE A 105 -0.31 -14.55 -6.75
C ILE A 105 0.47 -15.46 -5.82
N ARG A 106 0.63 -16.72 -6.23
CA ARG A 106 1.35 -17.73 -5.48
C ARG A 106 2.61 -18.20 -6.19
N LEU A 107 3.70 -18.24 -5.43
CA LEU A 107 5.00 -18.73 -5.87
C LEU A 107 5.44 -19.93 -5.03
N ALA A 108 6.09 -20.90 -5.66
CA ALA A 108 6.83 -21.96 -4.99
C ALA A 108 8.33 -21.69 -5.17
N LEU A 109 9.01 -21.35 -4.07
CA LEU A 109 10.45 -21.08 -4.03
C LEU A 109 11.17 -22.32 -3.51
N ARG A 110 11.99 -22.93 -4.36
CA ARG A 110 12.76 -24.12 -3.97
C ARG A 110 14.15 -23.69 -3.50
N PHE A 111 14.55 -24.13 -2.31
CA PHE A 111 15.83 -23.75 -1.73
C PHE A 111 16.46 -24.89 -0.93
N ARG A 112 17.76 -24.74 -0.65
CA ARG A 112 18.53 -25.61 0.25
C ARG A 112 18.45 -25.04 1.67
N SER A 113 17.88 -25.80 2.61
CA SER A 113 17.88 -25.39 4.01
C SER A 113 19.27 -25.59 4.63
N GLY A 114 19.68 -24.63 5.46
CA GLY A 114 20.93 -24.60 6.23
C GLY A 114 20.78 -25.10 7.67
N THR A 115 19.58 -25.48 8.11
CA THR A 115 19.30 -25.93 9.50
C THR A 115 19.55 -27.42 9.75
N SER A 116 20.20 -28.13 8.84
CA SER A 116 20.48 -29.56 9.05
C SER A 116 21.66 -29.76 10.01
N VAL A 117 21.35 -30.19 11.24
CA VAL A 117 22.32 -30.64 12.26
C VAL A 117 23.17 -31.82 11.75
N MET A 118 22.71 -32.53 10.72
CA MET A 118 23.48 -33.53 10.00
C MET A 118 23.96 -32.97 8.64
N ARG A 119 25.23 -32.58 8.59
CA ARG A 119 25.97 -32.07 7.41
C ARG A 119 25.85 -32.92 6.12
N HIS A 120 25.31 -34.14 6.22
CA HIS A 120 25.19 -35.13 5.15
C HIS A 120 23.77 -35.29 4.57
N PHE A 121 22.73 -34.70 5.17
CA PHE A 121 21.37 -34.68 4.60
C PHE A 121 21.04 -33.26 4.13
N LYS A 122 21.24 -33.00 2.83
CA LYS A 122 20.81 -31.78 2.15
C LYS A 122 19.32 -31.90 1.86
N GLU A 123 18.48 -31.45 2.77
CA GLU A 123 17.04 -31.39 2.53
C GLU A 123 16.71 -30.15 1.69
N ASN A 124 16.18 -30.41 0.50
CA ASN A 124 15.58 -29.37 -0.34
C ASN A 124 14.20 -29.06 0.25
N ALA A 125 13.92 -27.80 0.50
CA ALA A 125 12.63 -27.33 1.00
C ALA A 125 11.93 -26.44 -0.04
N THR A 126 10.62 -26.33 0.10
CA THR A 126 9.80 -25.40 -0.69
C THR A 126 9.15 -24.39 0.25
N LEU A 127 9.32 -23.10 -0.07
CA LEU A 127 8.52 -22.03 0.51
C LEU A 127 7.40 -21.69 -0.48
N TYR A 128 6.15 -21.86 -0.04
CA TYR A 128 4.98 -21.34 -0.71
C TYR A 128 4.73 -19.91 -0.26
N LEU A 129 4.97 -18.96 -1.15
CA LEU A 129 4.78 -17.53 -0.93
C LEU A 129 3.50 -17.07 -1.64
N ASP A 130 2.51 -16.68 -0.85
CA ASP A 130 1.28 -16.04 -1.31
C ASP A 130 1.45 -14.52 -1.17
N ILE A 131 1.43 -13.79 -2.29
CA ILE A 131 1.51 -12.32 -2.31
C ILE A 131 0.12 -11.76 -2.58
N VAL A 132 -0.41 -11.00 -1.65
CA VAL A 132 -1.76 -10.42 -1.71
C VAL A 132 -1.67 -8.91 -1.85
N ASP A 133 -2.14 -8.38 -2.97
CA ASP A 133 -2.30 -6.96 -3.23
C ASP A 133 -3.68 -6.50 -2.76
N TYR A 134 -3.75 -5.38 -2.04
CA TYR A 134 -5.03 -4.73 -1.75
C TYR A 134 -4.88 -3.22 -1.58
N PRO A 135 -5.96 -2.44 -1.83
CA PRO A 135 -5.92 -0.98 -1.70
C PRO A 135 -5.62 -0.49 -0.28
N GLY A 136 -4.71 0.46 -0.14
CA GLY A 136 -4.39 1.06 1.16
C GLY A 136 -5.53 1.92 1.69
N GLU A 137 -6.33 2.49 0.81
CA GLU A 137 -7.54 3.26 1.14
C GLU A 137 -8.53 2.44 1.98
N TRP A 138 -8.54 1.11 1.83
CA TRP A 138 -9.41 0.24 2.62
C TRP A 138 -8.97 0.11 4.08
N LEU A 139 -7.68 0.33 4.39
CA LEU A 139 -7.19 0.37 5.77
C LEU A 139 -7.56 1.68 6.45
N LEU A 140 -7.71 2.77 5.68
CA LEU A 140 -8.14 4.05 6.24
C LEU A 140 -9.53 3.99 6.85
N ASP A 141 -10.34 2.98 6.50
CA ASP A 141 -11.68 2.79 7.08
C ASP A 141 -11.66 2.04 8.41
N LEU A 142 -10.56 1.39 8.80
CA LEU A 142 -10.50 0.61 10.04
C LEU A 142 -10.79 1.46 11.30
N PRO A 143 -10.31 2.71 11.42
CA PRO A 143 -10.71 3.61 12.51
C PRO A 143 -12.22 3.86 12.61
N MET A 144 -12.98 3.74 11.51
CA MET A 144 -14.44 3.89 11.54
C MET A 144 -15.11 2.85 12.44
N LEU A 145 -14.48 1.69 12.69
CA LEU A 145 -15.02 0.68 13.61
C LEU A 145 -15.08 1.15 15.07
N GLY A 146 -14.32 2.19 15.42
CA GLY A 146 -14.28 2.80 16.74
C GLY A 146 -15.09 4.10 16.86
N LEU A 147 -15.76 4.52 15.79
CA LEU A 147 -16.53 5.76 15.73
C LEU A 147 -18.01 5.44 15.52
N ASP A 148 -18.88 6.26 16.10
CA ASP A 148 -20.27 6.31 15.65
C ASP A 148 -20.42 7.26 14.45
N TYR A 149 -21.58 7.24 13.81
CA TYR A 149 -21.85 8.04 12.63
C TYR A 149 -21.70 9.56 12.87
N ALA A 150 -22.06 10.07 14.06
CA ALA A 150 -21.96 11.49 14.38
C ALA A 150 -20.50 11.93 14.55
N ALA A 151 -19.71 11.16 15.30
CA ALA A 151 -18.28 11.39 15.50
C ALA A 151 -17.51 11.31 14.18
N TRP A 152 -17.81 10.30 13.35
CA TRP A 152 -17.25 10.18 12.01
C TRP A 152 -17.61 11.39 11.14
N SER A 153 -18.89 11.80 11.17
CA SER A 153 -19.35 12.96 10.40
C SER A 153 -18.60 14.23 10.79
N ARG A 154 -18.47 14.52 12.08
CA ARG A 154 -17.70 15.66 12.61
C ARG A 154 -16.24 15.62 12.18
N GLN A 155 -15.61 14.44 12.22
CA GLN A 155 -14.24 14.28 11.75
C GLN A 155 -14.10 14.63 10.26
N MET A 156 -15.00 14.12 9.42
CA MET A 156 -14.93 14.34 7.98
C MET A 156 -15.26 15.78 7.58
N THR A 157 -16.24 16.42 8.21
CA THR A 157 -16.56 17.83 7.95
C THR A 157 -15.47 18.77 8.45
N GLY A 158 -14.78 18.43 9.55
CA GLY A 158 -13.62 19.17 10.05
C GLY A 158 -12.44 19.26 9.08
N LEU A 159 -12.37 18.35 8.09
CA LEU A 159 -11.34 18.32 7.04
C LEU A 159 -11.68 19.21 5.83
N LEU A 160 -12.91 19.71 5.72
CA LEU A 160 -13.39 20.49 4.58
C LEU A 160 -12.92 21.96 4.65
N LYS A 161 -11.60 22.14 4.72
CA LYS A 161 -10.93 23.45 4.74
C LYS A 161 -10.06 23.63 3.50
N GLY A 162 -9.92 24.88 3.05
CA GLY A 162 -9.16 25.24 1.84
C GLY A 162 -9.65 24.45 0.62
N ALA A 163 -8.71 23.88 -0.15
CA ALA A 163 -9.04 23.13 -1.37
C ALA A 163 -10.06 21.99 -1.16
N ARG A 164 -10.06 21.31 0.00
CA ARG A 164 -11.05 20.25 0.29
C ARG A 164 -12.47 20.82 0.39
N GLY A 165 -12.63 22.03 0.93
CA GLY A 165 -13.93 22.70 1.00
C GLY A 165 -14.45 23.08 -0.39
N GLU A 166 -13.59 23.65 -1.23
CA GLU A 166 -13.92 24.01 -2.62
C GLU A 166 -14.38 22.78 -3.43
N MET A 167 -13.66 21.66 -3.32
CA MET A 167 -14.01 20.42 -4.00
C MET A 167 -15.32 19.79 -3.48
N ALA A 168 -15.68 20.07 -2.22
CA ALA A 168 -16.91 19.57 -1.59
C ALA A 168 -18.12 20.50 -1.81
N ALA A 169 -17.97 21.61 -2.53
CA ALA A 169 -19.01 22.65 -2.65
C ALA A 169 -20.36 22.11 -3.19
N LYS A 170 -20.33 21.20 -4.16
CA LYS A 170 -21.55 20.55 -4.69
C LYS A 170 -22.28 19.76 -3.61
N TRP A 171 -21.54 18.95 -2.84
CA TRP A 171 -22.10 18.19 -1.73
C TRP A 171 -22.63 19.11 -0.63
N GLN A 172 -21.92 20.18 -0.30
CA GLN A 172 -22.38 21.19 0.67
C GLN A 172 -23.70 21.82 0.24
N ALA A 173 -23.81 22.24 -1.03
CA ALA A 173 -25.02 22.85 -1.57
C ALA A 173 -26.22 21.90 -1.54
N LEU A 174 -26.05 20.65 -1.98
CA LEU A 174 -27.12 19.65 -1.96
C LEU A 174 -27.54 19.23 -0.55
N SER A 175 -26.64 19.36 0.43
CA SER A 175 -26.92 19.03 1.83
C SER A 175 -27.64 20.16 2.59
N GLN A 176 -27.79 21.35 1.98
CA GLN A 176 -28.48 22.47 2.62
C GLN A 176 -29.97 22.18 2.79
N GLY A 177 -30.50 22.43 3.99
CA GLY A 177 -31.92 22.23 4.29
C GLY A 177 -32.33 20.78 4.52
N LEU A 178 -31.39 19.83 4.55
CA LEU A 178 -31.68 18.44 4.88
C LEU A 178 -32.11 18.32 6.35
N ASP A 179 -33.40 18.02 6.57
CA ASP A 179 -33.94 17.78 7.92
C ASP A 179 -33.58 16.35 8.40
N PRO A 180 -32.89 16.19 9.54
CA PRO A 180 -32.53 14.88 10.09
C PRO A 180 -33.72 13.99 10.46
N ASN A 181 -34.85 14.60 10.81
CA ASN A 181 -36.05 13.91 11.31
C ASN A 181 -37.14 13.74 10.25
N ALA A 182 -37.01 14.38 9.08
CA ALA A 182 -37.91 14.17 7.97
C ALA A 182 -37.85 12.71 7.47
N PRO A 183 -38.95 12.17 6.91
CA PRO A 183 -38.97 10.85 6.29
C PRO A 183 -37.84 10.69 5.27
N ALA A 184 -37.21 9.52 5.25
CA ALA A 184 -36.08 9.24 4.39
C ALA A 184 -36.49 9.29 2.91
N ASP A 185 -35.85 10.18 2.15
CA ASP A 185 -35.96 10.24 0.69
C ASP A 185 -34.73 9.56 0.07
N GLU A 186 -34.90 8.33 -0.39
CA GLU A 186 -33.80 7.53 -0.95
C GLU A 186 -33.15 8.18 -2.18
N ASN A 187 -33.93 8.87 -3.02
CA ASN A 187 -33.41 9.49 -4.24
C ASN A 187 -32.59 10.73 -3.88
N CYS A 188 -33.09 11.58 -2.99
CA CYS A 188 -32.37 12.74 -2.48
C CYS A 188 -31.06 12.32 -1.80
N LEU A 189 -31.11 11.32 -0.91
CA LEU A 189 -29.92 10.82 -0.21
C LEU A 189 -28.91 10.17 -1.17
N ALA A 190 -29.37 9.49 -2.22
CA ALA A 190 -28.49 8.92 -3.23
C ALA A 190 -27.78 10.02 -4.06
N GLU A 191 -28.47 11.10 -4.42
CA GLU A 191 -27.88 12.23 -5.12
C GLU A 191 -26.79 12.92 -4.28
N ILE A 192 -27.07 13.17 -3.00
CA ILE A 192 -26.08 13.77 -2.07
C ILE A 192 -24.89 12.82 -1.87
N ALA A 193 -25.13 11.51 -1.71
CA ALA A 193 -24.07 10.52 -1.59
C ALA A 193 -23.19 10.42 -2.85
N ALA A 194 -23.78 10.58 -4.04
CA ALA A 194 -23.03 10.66 -5.29
C ALA A 194 -22.12 11.90 -5.31
N ALA A 195 -22.62 13.07 -4.89
CA ALA A 195 -21.80 14.28 -4.80
C ALA A 195 -20.64 14.15 -3.80
N TRP A 196 -20.85 13.44 -2.67
CA TRP A 196 -19.76 13.11 -1.74
C TRP A 196 -18.74 12.16 -2.37
N THR A 197 -19.19 11.16 -3.13
CA THR A 197 -18.32 10.22 -3.83
C THR A 197 -17.48 10.91 -4.91
N ASP A 198 -18.09 11.83 -5.67
CA ASP A 198 -17.41 12.68 -6.65
C ASP A 198 -16.30 13.50 -5.97
N TYR A 199 -16.59 14.12 -4.82
CA TYR A 199 -15.60 14.83 -4.01
C TYR A 199 -14.40 13.95 -3.66
N LEU A 200 -14.63 12.72 -3.18
CA LEU A 200 -13.54 11.79 -2.83
C LEU A 200 -12.72 11.39 -4.07
N HIS A 201 -13.35 11.21 -5.23
CA HIS A 201 -12.65 10.99 -6.50
C HIS A 201 -11.78 12.19 -6.89
N SER A 202 -12.31 13.41 -6.77
CA SER A 202 -11.55 14.63 -7.04
C SER A 202 -10.35 14.73 -6.08
N CYS A 203 -10.53 14.47 -4.78
CA CYS A 203 -9.43 14.46 -3.81
C CYS A 203 -8.32 13.48 -4.24
N LYS A 204 -8.69 12.27 -4.66
CA LYS A 204 -7.73 11.27 -5.16
C LYS A 204 -6.98 11.75 -6.41
N GLN A 205 -7.68 12.40 -7.34
CA GLN A 205 -7.08 12.92 -8.56
C GLN A 205 -6.10 14.06 -8.28
N ALA A 206 -6.44 14.94 -7.33
CA ALA A 206 -5.61 16.04 -6.84
C ALA A 206 -4.41 15.60 -5.99
N GLY A 207 -4.23 14.30 -5.73
CA GLY A 207 -3.10 13.78 -4.97
C GLY A 207 -3.26 13.88 -3.46
N LEU A 208 -4.48 14.03 -2.94
CA LEU A 208 -4.78 13.84 -1.52
C LEU A 208 -4.84 12.33 -1.21
N HIS A 209 -4.42 11.99 0.00
CA HIS A 209 -4.19 10.62 0.45
C HIS A 209 -5.22 10.16 1.49
N PHE A 210 -5.75 11.07 2.30
CA PHE A 210 -6.78 10.75 3.28
C PHE A 210 -8.16 10.69 2.61
N ILE A 211 -8.54 9.50 2.15
CA ILE A 211 -9.81 9.24 1.47
C ILE A 211 -10.60 8.23 2.30
N GLN A 212 -11.73 8.68 2.84
CA GLN A 212 -12.62 7.86 3.65
C GLN A 212 -14.08 8.24 3.34
N PRO A 213 -14.98 7.26 3.08
CA PRO A 213 -14.74 5.82 3.11
C PRO A 213 -13.99 5.32 1.85
N GLY A 214 -12.98 4.48 2.03
CA GLY A 214 -12.07 4.04 0.97
C GLY A 214 -12.73 3.23 -0.14
N ARG A 215 -13.81 2.48 0.15
CA ARG A 215 -14.55 1.72 -0.87
C ARG A 215 -15.41 2.60 -1.77
N PHE A 216 -15.58 3.89 -1.46
CA PHE A 216 -16.32 4.79 -2.35
C PHE A 216 -15.53 5.04 -3.65
N VAL A 217 -14.22 5.24 -3.52
CA VAL A 217 -13.33 5.44 -4.68
C VAL A 217 -12.83 4.14 -5.30
N LEU A 218 -12.90 3.03 -4.55
CA LEU A 218 -12.48 1.68 -4.98
C LEU A 218 -13.51 0.65 -4.50
N PRO A 219 -14.70 0.59 -5.13
CA PRO A 219 -15.83 -0.20 -4.65
C PRO A 219 -15.68 -1.71 -4.87
N GLY A 220 -14.77 -2.14 -5.76
CA GLY A 220 -14.68 -3.55 -6.17
C GLY A 220 -16.04 -4.04 -6.66
N ASP A 221 -16.50 -5.16 -6.09
CA ASP A 221 -17.78 -5.78 -6.45
C ASP A 221 -19.01 -5.07 -5.84
N MET A 222 -18.81 -4.05 -4.99
CA MET A 222 -19.90 -3.31 -4.33
C MET A 222 -20.39 -2.08 -5.11
N SER A 223 -19.97 -1.93 -6.37
CA SER A 223 -20.36 -0.78 -7.19
C SER A 223 -21.89 -0.66 -7.29
N GLY A 224 -22.43 0.51 -6.93
CA GLY A 224 -23.87 0.76 -6.91
C GLY A 224 -24.63 0.19 -5.71
N ALA A 225 -23.95 -0.46 -4.75
CA ALA A 225 -24.62 -1.00 -3.56
C ALA A 225 -25.13 0.14 -2.64
N PRO A 226 -26.32 0.00 -2.02
CA PRO A 226 -26.83 0.99 -1.05
C PRO A 226 -25.90 1.20 0.16
N ALA A 227 -25.08 0.21 0.48
CA ALA A 227 -24.05 0.29 1.52
C ALA A 227 -22.98 1.37 1.24
N LEU A 228 -22.85 1.82 -0.02
CA LEU A 228 -21.95 2.90 -0.43
C LEU A 228 -22.68 4.23 -0.66
N GLN A 229 -23.95 4.34 -0.24
CA GLN A 229 -24.77 5.54 -0.42
C GLN A 229 -25.00 6.25 0.91
N PHE A 230 -23.93 6.68 1.56
CA PHE A 230 -23.97 7.53 2.75
C PHE A 230 -22.89 8.61 2.67
N PHE A 231 -23.02 9.66 3.47
CA PHE A 231 -22.10 10.80 3.51
C PHE A 231 -22.03 11.33 4.94
N PRO A 232 -21.00 12.09 5.32
CA PRO A 232 -20.95 12.69 6.64
C PRO A 232 -22.11 13.66 6.82
N TRP A 233 -22.75 13.68 7.98
CA TRP A 233 -23.76 14.70 8.26
C TRP A 233 -23.13 16.10 8.24
N PRO A 234 -23.69 17.08 7.51
CA PRO A 234 -23.00 18.33 7.19
C PRO A 234 -22.74 19.25 8.38
N ASP A 235 -23.66 19.31 9.34
CA ASP A 235 -23.57 20.22 10.49
C ASP A 235 -24.03 19.51 11.77
N VAL A 236 -23.16 18.63 12.25
CA VAL A 236 -23.41 17.83 13.47
C VAL A 236 -23.54 18.72 14.70
N ASP A 237 -22.74 19.78 14.79
CA ASP A 237 -22.66 20.62 16.00
C ASP A 237 -23.90 21.50 16.18
N ASN A 238 -24.53 21.96 15.09
CA ASN A 238 -25.79 22.70 15.13
C ASN A 238 -27.00 21.79 15.38
N VAL A 239 -27.04 20.61 14.77
CA VAL A 239 -28.14 19.64 14.94
C VAL A 239 -28.07 18.94 16.30
N GLY A 240 -26.87 18.68 16.80
CA GLY A 240 -26.59 17.98 18.04
C GLY A 240 -26.48 16.46 17.86
N ASP A 241 -25.45 15.86 18.48
CA ASP A 241 -25.12 14.43 18.40
C ASP A 241 -26.29 13.51 18.75
N HIS A 242 -27.11 13.93 19.73
CA HIS A 242 -28.26 13.16 20.21
C HIS A 242 -29.34 13.01 19.14
N VAL A 243 -29.59 14.05 18.32
CA VAL A 243 -30.60 13.98 17.24
C VAL A 243 -30.18 12.96 16.20
N ILE A 244 -28.92 12.99 15.77
CA ILE A 244 -28.37 12.04 14.79
C ILE A 244 -28.33 10.61 15.35
N SER A 245 -27.93 10.46 16.61
CA SER A 245 -27.77 9.16 17.26
C SER A 245 -29.10 8.50 17.66
N GLN A 246 -30.16 9.28 17.86
CA GLN A 246 -31.49 8.77 18.26
C GLN A 246 -32.52 8.82 17.13
N ALA A 247 -32.15 9.34 15.95
CA ALA A 247 -32.99 9.39 14.77
C ALA A 247 -33.63 8.03 14.44
N GLY A 248 -34.95 8.05 14.19
CA GLY A 248 -35.71 6.86 13.81
C GLY A 248 -35.22 6.28 12.48
N LYS A 249 -35.26 4.95 12.31
CA LYS A 249 -34.71 4.28 11.11
C LYS A 249 -35.28 4.75 9.77
N GLN A 250 -36.48 5.35 9.79
CA GLN A 250 -37.20 5.84 8.62
C GLN A 250 -36.97 7.34 8.36
N THR A 251 -36.06 7.99 9.09
CA THR A 251 -35.68 9.39 8.84
C THR A 251 -34.39 9.48 8.04
N ASN A 252 -34.12 10.65 7.45
CA ASN A 252 -32.86 10.89 6.71
C ASN A 252 -31.61 10.51 7.51
N ALA A 253 -31.48 11.03 8.74
CA ALA A 253 -30.34 10.73 9.60
C ALA A 253 -30.30 9.25 10.02
N GLY A 254 -31.45 8.63 10.29
CA GLY A 254 -31.53 7.22 10.66
C GLY A 254 -31.12 6.28 9.53
N MET A 255 -31.49 6.59 8.28
CA MET A 255 -31.10 5.81 7.10
C MET A 255 -29.60 5.92 6.82
N LEU A 256 -29.03 7.13 6.86
CA LEU A 256 -27.60 7.34 6.66
C LEU A 256 -26.77 6.62 7.73
N ARG A 257 -27.20 6.71 9.00
CA ARG A 257 -26.58 5.97 10.11
C ARG A 257 -26.64 4.46 9.88
N ALA A 258 -27.80 3.92 9.47
CA ALA A 258 -27.93 2.49 9.21
C ALA A 258 -27.00 2.00 8.09
N ARG A 259 -26.84 2.80 7.02
CA ARG A 259 -25.89 2.51 5.92
C ARG A 259 -24.43 2.57 6.40
N TYR A 260 -24.07 3.57 7.20
CA TYR A 260 -22.76 3.68 7.84
C TYR A 260 -22.46 2.46 8.74
N ASP A 261 -23.39 2.09 9.62
CA ASP A 261 -23.23 0.97 10.53
C ASP A 261 -23.08 -0.35 9.75
N TYR A 262 -23.86 -0.52 8.67
CA TYR A 262 -23.73 -1.67 7.79
C TYR A 262 -22.35 -1.73 7.14
N TYR A 263 -21.87 -0.59 6.61
CA TYR A 263 -20.54 -0.47 6.01
C TYR A 263 -19.44 -0.87 7.00
N CYS A 264 -19.46 -0.31 8.21
CA CYS A 264 -18.49 -0.65 9.25
C CYS A 264 -18.55 -2.14 9.62
N GLN A 265 -19.74 -2.68 9.87
CA GLN A 265 -19.89 -4.04 10.39
C GLN A 265 -19.66 -5.15 9.34
N HIS A 266 -20.05 -4.93 8.09
CA HIS A 266 -20.03 -5.97 7.06
C HIS A 266 -18.90 -5.77 6.06
N VAL A 267 -18.59 -4.52 5.68
CA VAL A 267 -17.55 -4.23 4.67
C VAL A 267 -16.19 -4.12 5.33
N VAL A 268 -16.05 -3.21 6.29
CA VAL A 268 -14.75 -2.94 6.93
C VAL A 268 -14.32 -4.11 7.80
N ARG A 269 -15.17 -4.55 8.73
CA ARG A 269 -14.88 -5.68 9.63
C ARG A 269 -14.85 -7.02 8.87
N GLY A 270 -15.64 -7.19 7.82
CA GLY A 270 -15.60 -8.39 6.96
C GLY A 270 -14.23 -8.55 6.30
N PHE A 271 -13.75 -7.52 5.60
CA PHE A 271 -12.43 -7.50 4.98
C PHE A 271 -11.30 -7.85 5.97
N TYR A 272 -11.35 -7.27 7.17
CA TYR A 272 -10.35 -7.54 8.21
C TYR A 272 -10.35 -9.03 8.64
N ARG A 273 -11.52 -9.62 8.88
CA ARG A 273 -11.63 -11.01 9.34
C ARG A 273 -11.23 -12.02 8.28
N GLU A 274 -11.57 -11.76 7.03
CA GLU A 274 -11.37 -12.70 5.93
C GLU A 274 -9.93 -12.67 5.39
N HIS A 275 -9.33 -11.49 5.31
CA HIS A 275 -8.01 -11.29 4.71
C HIS A 275 -6.94 -10.95 5.74
N PHE A 276 -7.14 -9.87 6.50
CA PHE A 276 -6.07 -9.24 7.28
C PHE A 276 -5.49 -10.15 8.38
N ILE A 277 -6.35 -10.90 9.06
CA ILE A 277 -5.95 -11.84 10.13
C ILE A 277 -5.00 -12.96 9.62
N ARG A 278 -4.96 -13.21 8.31
CA ARG A 278 -4.18 -14.31 7.72
C ARG A 278 -2.82 -13.86 7.19
N PHE A 279 -2.43 -12.61 7.38
CA PHE A 279 -1.16 -12.09 6.89
C PHE A 279 -0.03 -12.35 7.89
N ASP A 280 1.06 -12.93 7.38
CA ASP A 280 2.28 -13.17 8.17
C ASP A 280 3.22 -11.96 8.10
N ARG A 281 3.30 -11.33 6.91
CA ARG A 281 4.22 -10.21 6.62
C ARG A 281 3.45 -9.10 5.95
N GLN A 282 3.85 -7.85 6.20
CA GLN A 282 3.26 -6.70 5.54
C GLN A 282 4.35 -5.79 5.00
N ILE A 283 4.16 -5.30 3.77
CA ILE A 283 4.85 -4.13 3.25
C ILE A 283 3.85 -3.01 2.98
N VAL A 284 4.19 -1.80 3.41
CA VAL A 284 3.45 -0.55 3.14
C VAL A 284 4.33 0.33 2.26
N LEU A 285 3.92 0.47 0.99
CA LEU A 285 4.58 1.33 0.02
C LEU A 285 4.11 2.77 0.17
N VAL A 286 5.05 3.71 0.26
CA VAL A 286 4.80 5.13 0.42
C VAL A 286 5.56 5.91 -0.66
N ASP A 287 4.88 6.80 -1.37
CA ASP A 287 5.53 7.78 -2.24
C ASP A 287 5.67 9.08 -1.46
N CYS A 288 6.91 9.41 -1.06
CA CYS A 288 7.19 10.64 -0.32
C CYS A 288 7.47 11.83 -1.24
N LEU A 289 7.72 11.62 -2.54
CA LEU A 289 8.20 12.65 -3.46
C LEU A 289 7.05 13.44 -4.07
N GLN A 290 6.00 12.76 -4.53
CA GLN A 290 4.84 13.42 -5.13
C GLN A 290 4.10 14.37 -4.16
N PRO A 291 3.92 14.03 -2.87
CA PRO A 291 3.31 14.95 -1.91
C PRO A 291 4.18 16.17 -1.61
N LEU A 292 5.52 16.03 -1.64
CA LEU A 292 6.41 17.18 -1.54
C LEU A 292 6.15 18.15 -2.70
N ASN A 293 6.18 17.66 -3.96
CA ASN A 293 5.87 18.44 -5.17
C ASN A 293 4.53 19.18 -5.10
N SER A 294 3.52 18.58 -4.47
CA SER A 294 2.14 19.09 -4.48
C SER A 294 1.88 20.15 -3.40
N GLY A 295 2.86 20.41 -2.52
CA GLY A 295 2.78 21.46 -1.50
C GLY A 295 2.41 20.97 -0.10
N PRO A 296 2.37 21.89 0.88
CA PRO A 296 2.26 21.54 2.30
C PRO A 296 0.92 20.89 2.65
N GLN A 297 -0.17 21.22 1.94
CA GLN A 297 -1.48 20.62 2.17
C GLN A 297 -1.47 19.13 1.82
N ALA A 298 -0.98 18.75 0.65
CA ALA A 298 -0.90 17.35 0.21
C ALA A 298 0.05 16.53 1.10
N PHE A 299 1.17 17.11 1.53
CA PHE A 299 2.11 16.47 2.43
C PHE A 299 1.51 16.20 3.82
N ASN A 300 0.83 17.20 4.41
CA ASN A 300 0.14 17.03 5.70
C ASN A 300 -1.00 16.00 5.61
N ASP A 301 -1.68 15.94 4.46
CA ASP A 301 -2.74 14.97 4.18
C ASP A 301 -2.20 13.53 4.11
N MET A 302 -1.04 13.33 3.45
CA MET A 302 -0.32 12.05 3.50
C MET A 302 0.05 11.67 4.92
N ARG A 303 0.59 12.62 5.72
CA ARG A 303 0.95 12.36 7.12
C ARG A 303 -0.27 11.89 7.91
N LEU A 304 -1.41 12.58 7.79
CA LEU A 304 -2.65 12.18 8.43
C LEU A 304 -3.08 10.76 8.01
N ALA A 305 -3.03 10.46 6.71
CA ALA A 305 -3.37 9.13 6.19
C ALA A 305 -2.46 8.02 6.76
N LEU A 306 -1.15 8.27 6.85
CA LEU A 306 -0.22 7.33 7.47
C LEU A 306 -0.53 7.14 8.96
N THR A 307 -0.74 8.22 9.72
CA THR A 307 -1.10 8.13 11.15
C THR A 307 -2.36 7.27 11.36
N GLN A 308 -3.39 7.47 10.53
CA GLN A 308 -4.66 6.72 10.62
C GLN A 308 -4.50 5.25 10.21
N LEU A 309 -3.75 4.99 9.13
CA LEU A 309 -3.38 3.64 8.72
C LEU A 309 -2.66 2.92 9.87
N MET A 310 -1.77 3.63 10.57
CA MET A 310 -1.02 3.05 11.68
C MET A 310 -1.87 2.66 12.88
N GLN A 311 -2.90 3.44 13.25
CA GLN A 311 -3.83 3.04 14.31
C GLN A 311 -4.49 1.68 14.02
N SER A 312 -4.63 1.33 12.75
CA SER A 312 -5.23 0.08 12.30
C SER A 312 -4.38 -1.16 12.58
N PHE A 313 -3.06 -1.00 12.71
CA PHE A 313 -2.15 -2.08 13.10
C PHE A 313 -2.18 -2.34 14.62
N HIS A 314 -2.76 -1.45 15.42
CA HIS A 314 -2.72 -1.49 16.89
C HIS A 314 -3.96 -2.09 17.55
N TYR A 315 -4.79 -2.84 16.82
CA TYR A 315 -6.00 -3.41 17.42
C TYR A 315 -5.74 -4.77 18.09
N GLY A 316 -5.08 -4.72 19.25
CA GLY A 316 -4.82 -5.88 20.13
C GLY A 316 -5.15 -5.66 21.62
N GLN A 317 -5.50 -4.44 22.04
CA GLN A 317 -5.86 -4.18 23.43
C GLN A 317 -7.34 -4.46 23.71
N ARG A 318 -7.64 -5.72 24.09
CA ARG A 318 -8.56 -6.08 25.20
C ARG A 318 -8.80 -7.57 25.44
N THR A 319 -8.13 -8.49 24.74
CA THR A 319 -8.23 -9.92 25.10
C THR A 319 -6.89 -10.64 24.98
N LEU A 320 -6.24 -10.85 26.13
CA LEU A 320 -5.13 -11.80 26.32
C LEU A 320 -5.42 -13.17 25.66
N TYR A 321 -6.69 -13.57 25.61
CA TYR A 321 -7.16 -14.83 25.02
C TYR A 321 -7.08 -14.90 23.48
N ARG A 322 -7.04 -13.76 22.76
CA ARG A 322 -7.03 -13.76 21.28
C ARG A 322 -5.63 -13.97 20.69
N ARG A 323 -4.58 -13.72 21.49
CA ARG A 323 -3.17 -13.85 21.09
C ARG A 323 -2.69 -15.30 20.95
N LEU A 324 -3.43 -16.26 21.52
CA LEU A 324 -3.10 -17.69 21.47
C LEU A 324 -3.54 -18.40 20.18
N PHE A 325 -4.38 -17.78 19.34
CA PHE A 325 -5.07 -18.48 18.24
C PHE A 325 -5.11 -17.75 16.89
N SER A 326 -4.33 -16.69 16.69
CA SER A 326 -4.34 -15.92 15.44
C SER A 326 -2.93 -15.61 14.97
N PRO A 327 -2.55 -15.87 13.70
CA PRO A 327 -1.34 -15.30 13.13
C PRO A 327 -1.44 -13.77 13.25
N VAL A 328 -0.36 -13.15 13.73
CA VAL A 328 -0.20 -11.71 13.82
C VAL A 328 1.00 -11.38 12.94
N ILE A 329 0.88 -10.32 12.13
CA ILE A 329 1.99 -9.79 11.34
C ILE A 329 3.20 -9.60 12.27
N ASP A 330 4.26 -10.38 12.07
CA ASP A 330 5.46 -10.35 12.91
C ASP A 330 6.57 -9.48 12.31
N LYS A 331 6.48 -9.17 11.00
CA LYS A 331 7.33 -8.19 10.31
C LYS A 331 6.53 -7.23 9.45
N LEU A 332 6.81 -5.95 9.64
CA LEU A 332 6.19 -4.83 8.93
C LEU A 332 7.27 -3.95 8.30
N LEU A 333 7.23 -3.80 6.98
CA LEU A 333 8.19 -3.00 6.21
C LEU A 333 7.52 -1.73 5.67
N PHE A 334 8.06 -0.57 6.03
CA PHE A 334 7.73 0.69 5.35
C PHE A 334 8.76 0.95 4.25
N ALA A 335 8.28 1.13 3.03
CA ALA A 335 9.15 1.33 1.88
C ALA A 335 8.84 2.66 1.19
N ALA A 336 9.81 3.58 1.22
CA ALA A 336 9.78 4.78 0.39
C ALA A 336 10.09 4.36 -1.05
N THR A 337 9.09 4.44 -1.90
CA THR A 337 9.16 4.00 -3.29
C THR A 337 9.79 5.07 -4.18
N LYS A 338 10.10 4.69 -5.43
CA LYS A 338 10.67 5.58 -6.45
C LYS A 338 11.99 6.21 -5.99
N ALA A 339 12.81 5.47 -5.23
CA ALA A 339 14.10 5.96 -4.77
C ALA A 339 15.05 6.33 -5.92
N ASP A 340 14.84 5.77 -7.12
CA ASP A 340 15.54 6.13 -8.36
C ASP A 340 15.18 7.53 -8.88
N HIS A 341 14.11 8.15 -8.41
CA HIS A 341 13.77 9.54 -8.76
C HIS A 341 14.55 10.57 -7.94
N VAL A 342 15.48 10.12 -7.08
CA VAL A 342 16.41 10.99 -6.38
C VAL A 342 17.85 10.46 -6.54
N THR A 343 18.83 11.33 -6.37
CA THR A 343 20.23 10.95 -6.48
C THR A 343 20.67 10.11 -5.27
N HIS A 344 21.74 9.33 -5.43
CA HIS A 344 22.17 8.35 -4.43
C HIS A 344 22.41 8.96 -3.04
N ASP A 345 22.97 10.17 -3.00
CA ASP A 345 23.21 10.96 -1.78
C ASP A 345 21.91 11.33 -1.04
N GLN A 346 20.78 11.42 -1.74
CA GLN A 346 19.47 11.75 -1.16
C GLN A 346 18.71 10.52 -0.64
N HIS A 347 19.19 9.29 -0.89
CA HIS A 347 18.52 8.08 -0.42
C HIS A 347 18.41 8.03 1.11
N ALA A 348 19.43 8.48 1.84
CA ALA A 348 19.40 8.53 3.30
C ALA A 348 18.36 9.52 3.81
N ASN A 349 18.24 10.68 3.16
CA ASN A 349 17.25 11.70 3.50
C ASN A 349 15.83 11.18 3.27
N LEU A 350 15.58 10.49 2.16
CA LEU A 350 14.29 9.87 1.86
C LEU A 350 13.87 8.85 2.94
N VAL A 351 14.81 8.03 3.41
CA VAL A 351 14.56 7.07 4.49
C VAL A 351 14.30 7.80 5.82
N SER A 352 15.11 8.82 6.15
CA SER A 352 14.94 9.63 7.37
C SER A 352 13.59 10.34 7.41
N LEU A 353 13.14 10.88 6.27
CA LEU A 353 11.84 11.51 6.13
C LEU A 353 10.71 10.51 6.40
N LEU A 354 10.77 9.32 5.77
CA LEU A 354 9.79 8.26 6.00
C LEU A 354 9.76 7.84 7.47
N GLN A 355 10.93 7.65 8.10
CA GLN A 355 11.03 7.29 9.51
C GLN A 355 10.32 8.31 10.42
N GLN A 356 10.46 9.60 10.15
CA GLN A 356 9.76 10.64 10.91
C GLN A 356 8.26 10.66 10.65
N LEU A 357 7.82 10.42 9.41
CA LEU A 357 6.40 10.31 9.08
C LEU A 357 5.71 9.16 9.83
N VAL A 358 6.44 8.08 10.14
CA VAL A 358 5.90 6.91 10.85
C VAL A 358 6.37 6.83 12.31
N GLN A 359 7.04 7.85 12.85
CA GLN A 359 7.69 7.78 14.16
C GLN A 359 6.72 7.50 15.31
N ASP A 360 5.61 8.24 15.38
CA ASP A 360 4.58 8.05 16.42
C ASP A 360 4.00 6.64 16.39
N ALA A 361 3.91 6.08 15.19
CA ALA A 361 3.41 4.74 14.99
C ALA A 361 4.44 3.66 15.32
N TRP A 362 5.72 3.97 15.11
CA TRP A 362 6.83 3.07 15.40
C TRP A 362 6.95 2.78 16.90
N GLN A 363 6.76 3.79 17.74
CA GLN A 363 6.86 3.62 19.19
C GLN A 363 5.81 2.63 19.71
N ASN A 364 4.60 2.68 19.16
CA ASN A 364 3.49 1.84 19.58
C ASN A 364 3.61 0.40 19.05
N ALA A 365 3.99 0.20 17.78
CA ALA A 365 4.05 -1.14 17.19
C ALA A 365 5.28 -1.95 17.69
N ALA A 366 6.38 -1.27 18.06
CA ALA A 366 7.52 -1.91 18.70
C ALA A 366 7.13 -2.55 20.06
N PHE A 367 6.17 -1.95 20.78
CA PHE A 367 5.66 -2.48 22.04
C PHE A 367 4.91 -3.82 21.88
N GLU A 368 4.34 -4.08 20.70
CA GLU A 368 3.58 -5.31 20.41
C GLU A 368 4.46 -6.49 19.94
N GLY A 369 5.77 -6.26 19.79
CA GLY A 369 6.73 -7.28 19.35
C GLY A 369 6.82 -7.45 17.83
N ILE A 370 6.27 -6.52 17.05
CA ILE A 370 6.36 -6.50 15.59
C ILE A 370 7.74 -5.95 15.19
N LYS A 371 8.51 -6.73 14.43
CA LYS A 371 9.78 -6.22 13.88
C LYS A 371 9.47 -5.25 12.73
N MET A 372 9.85 -4.00 12.89
CA MET A 372 9.67 -2.96 11.88
C MET A 372 10.98 -2.55 11.23
N GLU A 373 10.91 -2.22 9.94
CA GLU A 373 12.02 -1.66 9.18
C GLU A 373 11.51 -0.55 8.23
N CYS A 374 12.33 0.48 7.99
CA CYS A 374 12.11 1.50 6.98
C CYS A 374 13.24 1.45 5.96
N MET A 375 12.92 1.45 4.67
CA MET A 375 13.92 1.50 3.61
C MET A 375 13.42 2.29 2.40
N GLY A 376 14.35 2.84 1.62
CA GLY A 376 14.05 3.43 0.32
C GLY A 376 14.34 2.40 -0.77
N LEU A 377 13.41 2.18 -1.69
CA LEU A 377 13.58 1.24 -2.80
C LEU A 377 13.04 1.80 -4.12
N ALA A 378 13.53 1.22 -5.20
CA ALA A 378 12.93 1.35 -6.53
C ALA A 378 12.63 -0.06 -7.03
N SER A 379 11.34 -0.38 -7.15
CA SER A 379 10.89 -1.70 -7.62
C SER A 379 11.37 -1.98 -9.04
N VAL A 380 11.22 -0.99 -9.92
CA VAL A 380 11.78 -0.97 -11.27
C VAL A 380 12.51 0.34 -11.40
N GLN A 381 13.80 0.29 -11.73
CA GLN A 381 14.61 1.47 -11.93
C GLN A 381 14.29 2.10 -13.29
N ALA A 382 13.85 3.35 -13.27
CA ALA A 382 13.47 4.14 -14.45
C ALA A 382 14.52 5.21 -14.82
N THR A 383 15.54 5.40 -13.97
CA THR A 383 16.58 6.42 -14.15
C THR A 383 17.99 5.87 -13.99
N THR A 384 18.95 6.58 -14.55
CA THR A 384 20.38 6.36 -14.32
C THR A 384 20.96 7.57 -13.60
N ALA A 385 21.66 7.34 -12.49
CA ALA A 385 22.36 8.39 -11.77
C ALA A 385 23.74 8.66 -12.38
N GLY A 386 24.14 9.92 -12.45
CA GLY A 386 25.43 10.35 -12.99
C GLY A 386 25.90 11.68 -12.39
N LEU A 387 27.05 12.15 -12.85
CA LEU A 387 27.59 13.47 -12.54
C LEU A 387 27.63 14.30 -13.82
N VAL A 388 27.18 15.54 -13.74
CA VAL A 388 27.22 16.52 -14.84
C VAL A 388 28.09 17.69 -14.41
N ASP A 389 28.94 18.16 -15.32
CA ASP A 389 29.73 19.38 -15.09
C ASP A 389 28.81 20.60 -15.25
N TYR A 390 28.62 21.35 -14.17
CA TYR A 390 27.82 22.57 -14.14
C TYR A 390 28.58 23.68 -13.38
N GLN A 391 28.77 24.83 -14.03
CA GLN A 391 29.50 25.97 -13.45
C GLN A 391 30.89 25.63 -12.87
N GLY A 392 31.60 24.66 -13.48
CA GLY A 392 32.93 24.24 -13.03
C GLY A 392 32.93 23.26 -11.84
N GLY A 393 31.76 22.86 -11.34
CA GLY A 393 31.59 21.81 -10.33
C GLY A 393 30.89 20.57 -10.89
N LYS A 394 31.14 19.41 -10.29
CA LYS A 394 30.38 18.18 -10.58
C LYS A 394 29.11 18.17 -9.76
N MET A 395 27.96 18.16 -10.41
CA MET A 395 26.65 18.08 -9.78
C MET A 395 26.04 16.69 -10.03
N PRO A 396 25.45 16.04 -9.02
CA PRO A 396 24.70 14.81 -9.23
C PRO A 396 23.45 15.10 -10.07
N ALA A 397 23.16 14.22 -11.02
CA ALA A 397 21.98 14.33 -11.87
C ALA A 397 21.38 12.96 -12.15
N LEU A 398 20.11 12.96 -12.53
CA LEU A 398 19.39 11.79 -12.99
C LEU A 398 19.11 11.94 -14.49
N GLN A 399 19.26 10.85 -15.22
CA GLN A 399 18.89 10.74 -16.62
C GLN A 399 17.77 9.71 -16.79
N GLY A 400 16.75 10.05 -17.57
CA GLY A 400 15.66 9.14 -17.92
C GLY A 400 14.76 9.72 -19.00
N HIS A 401 13.59 9.13 -19.21
CA HIS A 401 12.57 9.64 -20.14
C HIS A 401 11.36 10.16 -19.36
N ARG A 402 10.96 11.41 -19.58
CA ARG A 402 9.83 12.00 -18.86
C ARG A 402 8.53 11.24 -19.16
N LEU A 403 7.71 11.03 -18.12
CA LEU A 403 6.46 10.27 -18.24
C LEU A 403 5.43 10.97 -19.13
N SER A 404 5.36 12.30 -19.10
CA SER A 404 4.34 13.10 -19.81
C SER A 404 4.48 13.07 -21.33
N ASP A 405 5.71 13.11 -21.86
CA ASP A 405 5.98 13.29 -23.29
C ASP A 405 7.02 12.29 -23.85
N GLY A 406 7.69 11.50 -23.00
CA GLY A 406 8.73 10.55 -23.39
C GLY A 406 10.09 11.17 -23.72
N THR A 407 10.24 12.49 -23.54
CA THR A 407 11.48 13.20 -23.89
C THR A 407 12.62 12.78 -22.96
N PRO A 408 13.84 12.56 -23.48
CA PRO A 408 15.02 12.38 -22.64
C PRO A 408 15.25 13.62 -21.77
N LEU A 409 15.44 13.41 -20.47
CA LEU A 409 15.69 14.45 -19.50
C LEU A 409 16.89 14.07 -18.63
N THR A 410 17.84 15.00 -18.53
CA THR A 410 18.90 14.96 -17.53
C THR A 410 18.71 16.15 -16.60
N PHE A 411 18.47 15.91 -15.31
CA PHE A 411 18.21 17.00 -14.38
C PHE A 411 18.59 16.66 -12.94
N PHE A 412 18.79 17.71 -12.13
CA PHE A 412 19.00 17.60 -10.68
C PHE A 412 17.65 17.72 -9.97
N PRO A 413 17.18 16.68 -9.23
CA PRO A 413 15.86 16.67 -8.61
C PRO A 413 15.69 17.63 -7.42
N GLY A 414 16.78 18.20 -6.92
CA GLY A 414 16.81 18.93 -5.67
C GLY A 414 17.10 18.03 -4.47
N GLU A 415 17.05 18.63 -3.27
CA GLU A 415 17.35 17.93 -2.03
C GLU A 415 16.07 17.42 -1.36
N VAL A 416 16.10 16.16 -0.94
CA VAL A 416 15.02 15.60 -0.12
C VAL A 416 15.22 16.08 1.31
N PRO A 417 14.20 16.66 1.96
CA PRO A 417 14.32 17.08 3.34
C PRO A 417 14.51 15.85 4.23
N SER A 418 15.59 15.84 5.01
CA SER A 418 15.86 14.76 5.95
C SER A 418 14.94 14.79 7.18
N ARG A 419 14.16 15.86 7.35
CA ARG A 419 13.19 16.05 8.44
C ARG A 419 11.84 16.50 7.92
N LEU A 420 10.81 16.38 8.76
CA LEU A 420 9.51 16.98 8.47
C LEU A 420 9.71 18.46 8.15
N PRO A 421 9.38 18.91 6.93
CA PRO A 421 9.72 20.26 6.53
C PRO A 421 8.71 21.23 7.15
N GLY A 422 9.16 22.43 7.53
CA GLY A 422 8.31 23.53 7.98
C GLY A 422 7.98 24.49 6.83
N ASN A 423 7.01 25.40 6.98
CA ASN A 423 6.50 26.25 5.89
C ASN A 423 7.59 26.93 5.04
N ALA A 424 8.67 27.40 5.66
CA ALA A 424 9.81 28.01 4.98
C ALA A 424 10.45 27.13 3.88
N PHE A 425 10.39 25.80 4.02
CA PHE A 425 10.89 24.85 3.01
C PHE A 425 10.16 25.00 1.66
N TRP A 426 8.84 25.25 1.68
CA TRP A 426 8.04 25.43 0.45
C TRP A 426 8.14 26.85 -0.11
N GLU A 427 8.56 27.82 0.69
CA GLU A 427 8.77 29.20 0.25
C GLU A 427 10.15 29.39 -0.40
N GLN A 428 11.16 28.64 0.06
CA GLN A 428 12.57 28.85 -0.32
C GLN A 428 13.08 27.85 -1.38
N GLN A 429 12.26 26.90 -1.83
CA GLN A 429 12.73 25.78 -2.66
C GLN A 429 11.77 25.42 -3.80
N GLY A 430 12.31 25.35 -5.02
CA GLY A 430 11.67 24.69 -6.16
C GLY A 430 12.21 23.28 -6.31
N PHE A 431 11.78 22.34 -5.48
CA PHE A 431 11.96 20.92 -5.79
C PHE A 431 11.01 20.54 -6.93
N SER A 432 11.48 19.71 -7.85
CA SER A 432 10.66 19.19 -8.93
C SER A 432 10.99 17.73 -9.13
N PHE A 433 10.34 16.85 -8.36
CA PHE A 433 10.52 15.42 -8.55
C PHE A 433 9.76 14.97 -9.81
N GLU A 434 10.45 14.97 -10.95
CA GLU A 434 9.90 14.54 -12.22
C GLU A 434 9.45 13.06 -12.18
N GLN A 435 8.45 12.73 -13.01
CA GLN A 435 8.03 11.35 -13.20
C GLN A 435 8.68 10.77 -14.46
N PHE A 436 9.22 9.56 -14.36
CA PHE A 436 9.91 8.90 -15.45
C PHE A 436 9.13 7.70 -16.00
N ARG A 437 9.32 7.41 -17.28
CA ARG A 437 8.90 6.15 -17.91
C ARG A 437 9.89 5.04 -17.52
N PRO A 438 9.45 3.77 -17.48
CA PRO A 438 10.39 2.66 -17.38
C PRO A 438 11.42 2.72 -18.52
N LEU A 439 12.64 2.26 -18.24
CA LEU A 439 13.68 2.19 -19.26
C LEU A 439 13.32 1.13 -20.32
N PRO A 440 13.63 1.35 -21.61
CA PRO A 440 13.58 0.28 -22.61
C PRO A 440 14.53 -0.86 -22.22
N MET A 441 14.03 -2.09 -22.26
CA MET A 441 14.79 -3.27 -21.82
C MET A 441 14.48 -4.47 -22.70
N ASP A 442 15.45 -5.37 -22.82
CA ASP A 442 15.25 -6.67 -23.47
C ASP A 442 14.42 -7.60 -22.58
N ILE A 443 13.51 -8.35 -23.19
CA ILE A 443 12.60 -9.29 -22.51
C ILE A 443 13.35 -10.35 -21.68
N ASP A 444 14.56 -10.72 -22.12
CA ASP A 444 15.39 -11.74 -21.49
C ASP A 444 16.18 -11.21 -20.28
N SER A 445 16.17 -9.89 -20.06
CA SER A 445 16.88 -9.25 -18.95
C SER A 445 15.94 -9.00 -17.76
N PRO A 446 16.30 -9.44 -16.53
CA PRO A 446 15.53 -9.13 -15.34
C PRO A 446 15.43 -7.63 -15.08
N LEU A 447 14.32 -7.19 -14.47
CA LEU A 447 14.07 -5.77 -14.23
C LEU A 447 15.15 -5.16 -13.30
N PRO A 448 15.75 -4.00 -13.63
CA PRO A 448 16.68 -3.33 -12.74
C PRO A 448 15.93 -2.79 -11.53
N HIS A 449 16.57 -2.78 -10.36
CA HIS A 449 15.95 -2.35 -9.11
C HIS A 449 16.97 -1.72 -8.17
N ILE A 450 16.48 -1.00 -7.15
CA ILE A 450 17.27 -0.49 -6.04
C ILE A 450 16.74 -1.10 -4.75
N ARG A 451 17.56 -1.91 -4.07
CA ARG A 451 17.29 -2.51 -2.75
C ARG A 451 16.02 -3.38 -2.64
N LEU A 452 15.45 -3.84 -3.76
CA LEU A 452 14.35 -4.81 -3.75
C LEU A 452 14.77 -6.14 -3.10
N ASP A 453 16.02 -6.54 -3.29
CA ASP A 453 16.66 -7.69 -2.64
C ASP A 453 16.79 -7.54 -1.12
N ALA A 454 17.07 -6.33 -0.62
CA ALA A 454 17.02 -6.03 0.82
C ALA A 454 15.60 -6.18 1.39
N ALA A 455 14.59 -5.69 0.66
CA ALA A 455 13.19 -5.88 1.04
C ALA A 455 12.81 -7.38 1.07
N MET A 456 13.28 -8.16 0.08
CA MET A 456 13.10 -9.62 0.07
C MET A 456 13.75 -10.28 1.28
N GLU A 457 15.00 -9.94 1.63
CA GLU A 457 15.67 -10.50 2.79
C GLU A 457 14.90 -10.22 4.08
N PHE A 458 14.42 -9.00 4.26
CA PHE A 458 13.60 -8.65 5.42
C PHE A 458 12.31 -9.46 5.47
N LEU A 459 11.55 -9.50 4.37
CA LEU A 459 10.21 -10.09 4.34
C LEU A 459 10.22 -11.62 4.35
N ILE A 460 11.13 -12.26 3.61
CA ILE A 460 11.11 -13.72 3.37
C ILE A 460 12.42 -14.44 3.72
N GLY A 461 13.53 -13.71 3.92
CA GLY A 461 14.87 -14.29 4.06
C GLY A 461 15.02 -15.26 5.23
N ASP A 462 14.35 -15.02 6.36
CA ASP A 462 14.36 -15.93 7.50
C ASP A 462 13.64 -17.27 7.23
N LYS A 463 12.63 -17.26 6.36
CA LYS A 463 11.92 -18.48 5.91
C LYS A 463 12.69 -19.23 4.83
N LEU A 464 13.74 -18.64 4.28
CA LEU A 464 14.68 -19.26 3.34
C LEU A 464 15.96 -19.77 4.03
N ARG A 465 15.94 -19.93 5.35
CA ARG A 465 17.07 -20.48 6.13
C ARG A 465 17.15 -21.99 6.13
#